data_AF-A0A7V4HFL8-F1
#
_entry.id   AF-A0A7V4HFL8-F1
#
_cell.length_a   1.000
_cell.length_b   1.000
_cell.length_c   1.000
_cell.angle_alpha   90.00
_cell.angle_beta   90.00
_cell.angle_gamma   90.00
#
_symmetry.space_group_name_H-M   'P 1'
#
loop_
_entity.id
_entity.type
_entity.pdbx_description
1 polymer ?
#
loop_
_entity_poly.entity_id
_entity_poly.type
_entity_poly.pdbx_seq_one_letter_code
_entity_poly.pdbx_strand_id
1 'polypeptide(L)' 'MVLFGNLEVSDIENLAPSEFAKKVETAVSEGTGGKGRGFVLMPSACPYGRRLSKQALANYRVMLEAVGAMD' A
#
# COMPACT_ATOMS: atom_id res chain seq x y z
N MET A 1 6.10 7.69 17.97
CA MET A 1 4.80 7.93 17.30
C MET A 1 4.77 7.10 16.04
N VAL A 2 3.70 6.34 15.79
CA VAL A 2 3.58 5.44 14.62
C VAL A 2 2.43 5.93 13.74
N LEU A 3 2.68 6.10 12.45
CA LEU A 3 1.68 6.42 11.44
C LEU A 3 1.11 5.15 10.81
N PHE A 4 -0.15 5.18 10.42
CA PHE A 4 -0.84 4.05 9.80
C PHE A 4 -1.48 4.51 8.49
N GLY A 5 -1.22 3.77 7.40
CA GLY A 5 -1.99 3.89 6.16
C GLY A 5 -1.36 4.75 5.06
N ASN A 6 -2.15 5.69 4.54
CA ASN A 6 -1.93 6.49 3.32
C ASN A 6 -2.20 5.78 1.97
N LEU A 7 -2.94 4.67 1.98
CA LEU A 7 -3.42 4.01 0.78
C LEU A 7 -4.93 3.79 0.86
N GLU A 8 -5.68 4.28 -0.11
CA GLU A 8 -7.10 4.02 -0.16
C GLU A 8 -7.39 2.61 -0.69
N VAL A 9 -8.35 1.91 -0.09
CA VAL A 9 -8.79 0.61 -0.63
C VAL A 9 -9.31 0.73 -2.06
N SER A 10 -9.92 1.87 -2.41
CA SER A 10 -10.37 2.18 -3.77
C SER A 10 -9.23 2.14 -4.77
N ASP A 11 -8.05 2.65 -4.40
CA ASP A 11 -6.86 2.62 -5.25
C ASP A 11 -6.35 1.20 -5.45
N ILE A 12 -6.34 0.39 -4.39
CA ILE A 12 -5.93 -1.02 -4.46
C ILE A 12 -6.87 -1.81 -5.37
N GLU A 13 -8.17 -1.53 -5.32
CA GLU A 13 -9.16 -2.27 -6.09
C GLU A 13 -9.21 -1.84 -7.56
N ASN A 14 -8.90 -0.58 -7.88
CA ASN A 14 -9.23 0.01 -9.19
C ASN A 14 -8.04 0.56 -9.99
N LEU A 15 -6.93 0.98 -9.37
CA LEU A 15 -5.80 1.51 -10.13
C LEU A 15 -4.99 0.39 -10.79
N ALA A 16 -4.43 0.68 -11.95
CA ALA A 16 -3.44 -0.20 -12.56
C ALA A 16 -2.19 -0.29 -11.66
N PRO A 17 -1.44 -1.42 -11.67
CA PRO A 17 -0.32 -1.62 -10.74
C PRO A 17 0.78 -0.56 -10.85
N SER A 18 1.04 -0.07 -12.06
CA SER A 18 2.03 0.98 -12.32
C SER A 18 1.61 2.36 -11.79
N GLU A 19 0.31 2.64 -11.71
CA GLU A 19 -0.21 3.88 -11.12
C GLU A 19 -0.27 3.76 -9.60
N PHE A 20 -0.67 2.60 -9.10
CA PHE A 20 -0.70 2.30 -7.68
C PHE A 20 0.70 2.33 -7.05
N ALA A 21 1.73 1.81 -7.75
CA ALA A 21 3.11 1.84 -7.29
C ALA A 21 3.59 3.25 -6.88
N LYS A 22 3.24 4.28 -7.64
CA LYS A 22 3.59 5.68 -7.34
C LYS A 22 2.98 6.15 -6.01
N LYS A 23 1.75 5.72 -5.71
CA LYS A 23 1.10 6.02 -4.43
C LYS A 23 1.78 5.29 -3.27
N VAL A 24 2.15 4.02 -3.47
CA VAL A 24 2.88 3.24 -2.46
C VAL A 24 4.24 3.86 -2.17
N GLU A 25 5.01 4.23 -3.19
CA GLU A 25 6.31 4.90 -3.04
C GLU A 25 6.19 6.20 -2.24
N THR A 26 5.18 7.01 -2.54
CA THR A 26 4.89 8.26 -1.82
C THR A 26 4.57 7.97 -0.35
N ALA A 27 3.66 7.03 -0.09
CA ALA A 27 3.26 6.63 1.25
C ALA A 27 4.45 6.13 2.09
N VAL A 28 5.32 5.30 1.53
CA VAL A 28 6.52 4.79 2.20
C VAL A 28 7.52 5.91 2.48
N SER A 29 7.79 6.76 1.49
CA SER A 29 8.72 7.89 1.64
C SER A 29 8.28 8.85 2.75
N GLU A 30 7.01 9.29 2.71
CA GLU A 30 6.44 10.21 3.70
C GLU A 30 6.31 9.56 5.09
N GLY A 31 5.93 8.28 5.13
CA GLY A 31 5.75 7.53 6.37
C GLY A 31 7.06 7.30 7.13
N THR A 32 8.16 7.10 6.41
CA THR A 32 9.47 6.73 6.99
C THR A 32 10.47 7.88 7.11
N GLY A 33 10.25 9.02 6.45
CA GLY A 33 11.22 10.12 6.34
C GLY A 33 11.58 10.89 7.63
N GLY A 34 11.03 10.54 8.80
CA GLY A 34 11.25 11.25 10.07
C GLY A 34 11.96 10.43 11.15
N LYS A 35 12.96 11.02 11.83
CA LYS A 35 13.65 10.36 12.95
C LYS A 35 12.66 9.95 14.06
N GLY A 36 12.72 8.69 14.48
CA GLY A 36 11.87 8.15 15.55
C GLY A 36 10.39 7.94 15.18
N ARG A 37 10.03 8.01 13.89
CA ARG A 37 8.68 7.67 13.40
C ARG A 37 8.64 6.21 12.97
N GLY A 38 7.63 5.48 13.46
CA GLY A 38 7.24 4.20 12.89
C GLY A 38 6.17 4.40 11.82
N PHE A 39 6.07 3.47 10.88
CA PHE A 39 5.05 3.49 9.83
C PHE A 39 4.52 2.09 9.58
N VAL A 40 3.20 1.98 9.45
CA VAL A 40 2.50 0.76 9.06
C VAL A 40 1.86 1.02 7.70
N LEU A 41 2.40 0.39 6.67
CA LEU A 41 1.84 0.39 5.33
C LEU A 41 0.60 -0.52 5.31
N MET A 42 -0.59 0.07 5.22
CA MET A 42 -1.86 -0.67 5.22
C MET A 42 -2.94 0.06 4.41
N PRO A 43 -3.95 -0.66 3.89
CA PRO A 43 -5.13 -0.05 3.29
C PRO A 43 -5.98 0.72 4.31
N SER A 44 -6.74 1.70 3.83
CA SER A 44 -7.70 2.48 4.64
C SER A 44 -8.90 1.68 5.15
N ALA A 45 -9.22 0.55 4.50
CA ALA A 45 -10.34 -0.32 4.85
C ALA A 45 -10.10 -1.76 4.39
N CYS A 46 -11.01 -2.67 4.76
CA CYS A 46 -11.02 -4.02 4.23
C CYS A 46 -11.38 -4.02 2.73
N PRO A 47 -10.95 -5.06 1.98
CA PRO A 47 -11.30 -5.21 0.56
C PRO A 47 -12.82 -5.15 0.32
N TYR A 48 -13.23 -4.77 -0.90
CA TYR A 48 -14.65 -4.62 -1.25
C TYR A 48 -15.45 -5.93 -1.11
N GLY A 49 -14.78 -7.09 -1.11
CA GLY A 49 -15.43 -8.38 -0.93
C GLY A 49 -14.52 -9.43 -0.31
N ARG A 50 -15.09 -10.62 -0.10
CA ARG A 50 -14.39 -11.78 0.50
C ARG A 50 -13.35 -12.43 -0.41
N ARG A 51 -13.36 -12.10 -1.71
CA ARG A 51 -12.38 -12.59 -2.68
C ARG A 51 -11.73 -11.39 -3.34
N LEU A 52 -10.40 -11.37 -3.33
CA LEU A 52 -9.65 -10.35 -4.04
C LEU A 52 -9.79 -10.54 -5.54
N SER A 53 -9.97 -9.44 -6.26
CA SER A 53 -9.81 -9.42 -7.71
C SER A 53 -8.35 -9.68 -8.07
N LYS A 54 -8.08 -10.08 -9.33
CA LYS A 54 -6.70 -10.19 -9.83
C LYS A 54 -5.95 -8.85 -9.73
N GLN A 55 -6.67 -7.74 -9.94
CA GLN A 55 -6.14 -6.39 -9.84
C GLN A 55 -5.74 -6.05 -8.40
N ALA A 56 -6.64 -6.27 -7.44
CA ALA A 56 -6.36 -6.04 -6.04
C ALA A 56 -5.18 -6.89 -5.55
N LEU A 57 -5.14 -8.18 -5.92
CA LEU A 57 -4.03 -9.04 -5.57
C LEU A 57 -2.69 -8.56 -6.15
N ALA A 58 -2.67 -8.09 -7.40
CA ALA A 58 -1.48 -7.50 -7.99
C ALA A 58 -1.04 -6.24 -7.23
N ASN A 59 -1.98 -5.38 -6.85
CA ASN A 59 -1.69 -4.17 -6.08
C ASN A 59 -1.19 -4.49 -4.66
N TYR A 60 -1.70 -5.53 -3.99
CA TYR A 60 -1.12 -6.00 -2.74
C TYR A 60 0.33 -6.49 -2.90
N ARG A 61 0.68 -7.12 -4.03
CA ARG A 61 2.08 -7.50 -4.31
C ARG A 61 2.98 -6.28 -4.48
N VAL A 62 2.51 -5.25 -5.18
CA VAL A 62 3.22 -3.97 -5.31
C VAL A 62 3.56 -3.38 -3.94
N MET A 63 2.65 -3.48 -2.96
CA MET A 63 2.93 -3.03 -1.58
C MET A 63 4.11 -3.79 -0.95
N LEU A 64 4.18 -5.11 -1.16
CA LEU A 64 5.23 -5.97 -0.61
C LEU A 64 6.57 -5.73 -1.32
N GLU A 65 6.56 -5.62 -2.64
CA GLU A 65 7.74 -5.30 -3.45
C GLU A 65 8.35 -3.95 -3.03
N ALA A 66 7.52 -2.92 -2.82
CA ALA A 66 7.97 -1.59 -2.43
C ALA A 66 8.71 -1.53 -1.07
N VAL A 67 8.48 -2.51 -0.19
CA VAL A 67 9.15 -2.62 1.11
C VAL A 67 10.17 -3.77 1.16
N GLY A 68 10.47 -4.40 0.02
CA GLY A 68 11.42 -5.51 -0.06
C GLY A 68 10.98 -6.77 0.68
N ALA A 69 9.66 -7.03 0.76
CA ALA A 69 9.06 -8.18 1.43
C ALA A 69 8.64 -9.31 0.46
N MET A 70 9.23 -9.33 -0.74
CA MET A 70 9.12 -10.41 -1.73
C MET A 70 10.53 -10.97 -1.97
N ASP A 71 10.65 -12.30 -2.01
CA ASP A 71 11.91 -13.04 -2.20
C ASP A 71 12.57 -12.78 -3.56
#